data_AF-A0A059F5H3-F1
#
_entry.id   AF-A0A059F5H3-F1
#
_cell.length_a   1.000
_cell.length_b   1.000
_cell.length_c   1.000
_cell.angle_alpha   90.00
_cell.angle_beta   90.00
_cell.angle_gamma   90.00
#
_symmetry.space_group_name_H-M   'P 1'
#
loop_
_entity.id
_entity.type
_entity.pdbx_description
1 polymer ?
#
loop_
_entity_poly.entity_id
_entity_poly.type
_entity_poly.pdbx_seq_one_letter_code
_entity_poly.pdbx_strand_id
1 'polypeptide(L)'
;MNFMIFSYEFTNIKRNEPIKYLFYNKITPLMFYCATLFLFIVYFFCYVKAVKKPMIIHHENTYLRSTINSVAAFHRYFFPLIIYTKGYIESKVYQLRTRKKRRCKRITLQTQDGENLYVDIFNVRKNKSKITDEPNFIKKFLKKLYALFLTYNSRVKKENNLDFFEQNLDIKEMKNTSKNKTTTDASIMEDIPFRTHNNILLVHGFNASSSVSYIQNLAFLLQDYRIFALNARGTISQLNNEKFFHIGFTDDIGLTVNYILNNYTGTLALIGFSMGASWVTNYLSKQNSKRIVGGIGVCVPFDFYSLSNAQRASCISLLMALEFKKYLSRHKVFDKFDYKLLKTVEQIDSLVTTKIFNFNSLEEYYKTQSCKYALNGIKVPMLFINTKDDPLIPYDTIPMEEIKSNPFLVMCLLEAGGHLGLMDTFFQSSFLEIVVNDFLNHLNNKK
;
A
#
# COMPACT_ATOMS: atom_id res chain seq x y z
N MET A 1 -5.79 -53.87 -16.53
CA MET A 1 -5.18 -54.95 -17.33
C MET A 1 -5.29 -54.53 -18.79
N ASN A 2 -4.13 -54.37 -19.44
CA ASN A 2 -3.83 -54.36 -20.88
C ASN A 2 -4.51 -53.38 -21.87
N PHE A 3 -3.61 -52.62 -22.49
CA PHE A 3 -3.62 -52.04 -23.83
C PHE A 3 -4.37 -52.84 -24.91
N MET A 4 -4.95 -52.13 -25.88
CA MET A 4 -4.83 -52.52 -27.29
C MET A 4 -4.90 -51.30 -28.21
N ILE A 5 -3.73 -50.96 -28.75
CA ILE A 5 -3.56 -50.12 -29.93
C ILE A 5 -3.94 -50.99 -31.13
N PHE A 6 -4.90 -50.55 -31.94
CA PHE A 6 -5.10 -51.09 -33.28
C PHE A 6 -4.83 -50.00 -34.30
N SER A 7 -3.65 -50.10 -34.91
CA SER A 7 -3.35 -49.58 -36.25
C SER A 7 -4.26 -50.28 -37.27
N TYR A 8 -4.89 -49.51 -38.14
CA TYR A 8 -5.46 -50.06 -39.38
C TYR A 8 -4.98 -49.25 -40.59
N GLU A 9 -4.58 -50.02 -41.59
CA GLU A 9 -3.84 -49.66 -42.79
C GLU A 9 -4.62 -48.76 -43.75
N PHE A 10 -3.85 -47.92 -44.44
CA PHE A 10 -4.27 -47.22 -45.65
C PHE A 10 -4.39 -48.19 -46.82
N THR A 11 -5.59 -48.36 -47.37
CA THR A 11 -5.77 -48.87 -48.74
C THR A 11 -6.81 -48.07 -49.51
N ASN A 12 -6.30 -47.27 -50.45
CA ASN A 12 -6.89 -46.83 -51.72
C ASN A 12 -8.41 -47.05 -51.95
N ILE A 13 -9.20 -45.98 -51.84
CA ILE A 13 -10.43 -45.82 -52.64
C ILE A 13 -10.48 -44.42 -53.26
N LYS A 14 -10.92 -44.40 -54.52
CA LYS A 14 -10.81 -43.38 -55.55
C LYS A 14 -11.55 -42.06 -55.25
N ARG A 15 -11.06 -41.04 -55.95
CA ARG A 15 -11.58 -39.67 -56.13
C ARG A 15 -13.10 -39.56 -56.30
N ASN A 16 -13.60 -38.43 -55.80
CA ASN A 16 -14.88 -37.76 -56.05
C ASN A 16 -16.06 -38.17 -55.17
N GLU A 17 -16.09 -37.71 -53.92
CA GLU A 17 -17.26 -37.08 -53.27
C GLU A 17 -16.78 -36.12 -52.16
N PRO A 18 -17.36 -34.91 -52.01
CA PRO A 18 -17.00 -34.05 -50.89
C PRO A 18 -17.62 -34.62 -49.61
N ILE A 19 -16.76 -35.14 -48.74
CA ILE A 19 -17.09 -35.48 -47.35
C ILE A 19 -17.70 -34.22 -46.72
N LYS A 20 -19.02 -34.25 -46.52
CA LYS A 20 -19.73 -33.30 -45.67
C LYS A 20 -19.13 -33.40 -44.28
N TYR A 21 -18.22 -32.48 -43.96
CA TYR A 21 -17.86 -32.10 -42.59
C TYR A 21 -19.11 -31.51 -41.91
N LEU A 22 -20.06 -32.36 -41.56
CA LEU A 22 -21.04 -32.05 -40.51
C LEU A 22 -20.31 -32.20 -39.17
N PHE A 23 -20.49 -31.22 -38.31
CA PHE A 23 -19.88 -31.06 -36.98
C PHE A 23 -18.49 -30.43 -36.95
N TYR A 24 -18.33 -29.25 -37.52
CA TYR A 24 -17.57 -28.16 -36.87
C TYR A 24 -17.84 -26.88 -37.66
N ASN A 25 -18.57 -25.93 -37.07
CA ASN A 25 -18.73 -24.51 -37.44
C ASN A 25 -20.18 -24.05 -37.39
N LYS A 26 -20.62 -23.63 -36.20
CA LYS A 26 -21.44 -22.42 -35.99
C LYS A 26 -21.70 -22.28 -34.49
N ILE A 27 -20.65 -22.02 -33.71
CA ILE A 27 -20.87 -21.18 -32.53
C ILE A 27 -21.18 -19.81 -33.12
N THR A 28 -22.47 -19.46 -33.18
CA THR A 28 -22.87 -18.13 -33.63
C THR A 28 -22.36 -17.10 -32.63
N PRO A 29 -22.03 -15.87 -33.05
CA PRO A 29 -21.67 -14.78 -32.12
C PRO A 29 -22.68 -14.61 -30.98
N LEU A 30 -23.95 -14.92 -31.25
CA LEU A 30 -25.03 -14.93 -30.28
C LEU A 30 -24.88 -16.02 -29.21
N MET A 31 -24.50 -17.25 -29.57
CA MET A 31 -24.22 -18.30 -28.59
C MET A 31 -23.01 -17.97 -27.71
N PHE A 32 -21.96 -17.39 -28.29
CA PHE A 32 -20.82 -16.90 -27.51
C PHE A 32 -21.22 -15.76 -26.57
N TYR A 33 -22.04 -14.83 -27.04
CA TYR A 33 -22.59 -13.74 -26.21
C TYR A 33 -23.48 -14.27 -25.08
N CYS A 34 -24.38 -15.22 -25.36
CA CYS A 34 -25.24 -15.81 -24.34
C CYS A 34 -24.45 -16.65 -23.33
N ALA A 35 -23.42 -17.39 -23.76
CA ALA A 35 -22.55 -18.15 -22.86
C ALA A 35 -21.70 -17.23 -21.98
N THR A 36 -21.13 -16.16 -22.54
CA THR A 36 -20.39 -15.15 -21.76
C THR A 36 -21.29 -14.39 -20.81
N LEU A 37 -22.52 -14.04 -21.22
CA LEU A 37 -23.52 -13.42 -20.37
C LEU A 37 -23.99 -14.36 -19.25
N PHE A 38 -24.20 -15.64 -19.55
CA PHE A 38 -24.57 -16.65 -18.56
C PHE A 38 -23.46 -16.89 -17.55
N LEU A 39 -22.20 -17.04 -18.01
CA LEU A 39 -21.04 -17.12 -17.13
C LEU A 39 -20.89 -15.85 -16.29
N PHE A 40 -21.12 -14.67 -16.88
CA PHE A 40 -21.13 -13.40 -16.15
C PHE A 40 -22.25 -13.36 -15.11
N ILE A 41 -23.46 -13.86 -15.41
CA ILE A 41 -24.59 -13.90 -14.47
C ILE A 41 -24.33 -14.89 -13.34
N VAL A 42 -23.93 -16.13 -13.63
CA VAL A 42 -23.59 -17.15 -12.63
C VAL A 42 -22.44 -16.64 -11.75
N TYR A 43 -21.41 -16.04 -12.35
CA TYR A 43 -20.31 -15.42 -11.63
C TYR A 43 -20.76 -14.22 -10.79
N PHE A 44 -21.58 -13.33 -11.34
CA PHE A 44 -22.15 -12.18 -10.64
C PHE A 44 -22.93 -12.66 -9.42
N PHE A 45 -23.82 -13.64 -9.54
CA PHE A 45 -24.60 -14.15 -8.41
C PHE A 45 -23.78 -14.97 -7.39
N CYS A 46 -22.70 -15.64 -7.81
CA CYS A 46 -21.83 -16.40 -6.89
C CYS A 46 -20.79 -15.52 -6.19
N TYR A 47 -20.19 -14.55 -6.88
CA TYR A 47 -19.08 -13.72 -6.38
C TYR A 47 -19.53 -12.38 -5.78
N VAL A 48 -20.61 -11.75 -6.26
CA VAL A 48 -21.19 -10.55 -5.62
C VAL A 48 -21.78 -10.88 -4.24
N LYS A 49 -22.14 -12.15 -4.00
CA LYS A 49 -22.52 -12.62 -2.67
C LYS A 49 -21.36 -12.64 -1.66
N ALA A 50 -20.10 -12.62 -2.10
CA ALA A 50 -18.93 -12.64 -1.24
C ALA A 50 -18.58 -11.24 -0.72
N VAL A 51 -19.56 -10.56 -0.15
CA VAL A 51 -19.36 -9.32 0.59
C VAL A 51 -18.56 -9.67 1.85
N LYS A 52 -17.29 -9.25 1.91
CA LYS A 52 -16.39 -9.61 3.02
C LYS A 52 -16.09 -8.39 3.90
N LYS A 53 -16.07 -8.61 5.21
CA LYS A 53 -15.50 -7.66 6.17
C LYS A 53 -14.01 -7.90 6.34
N PRO A 54 -13.22 -6.87 6.69
CA PRO A 54 -11.87 -7.06 7.19
C PRO A 54 -11.91 -7.93 8.45
N MET A 55 -10.96 -8.85 8.57
CA MET A 55 -10.69 -9.55 9.81
C MET A 55 -9.85 -8.64 10.71
N ILE A 56 -10.40 -8.26 11.86
CA ILE A 56 -9.69 -7.42 12.83
C ILE A 56 -9.14 -8.32 13.93
N ILE A 57 -7.82 -8.28 14.12
CA ILE A 57 -7.08 -9.10 15.08
C ILE A 57 -6.37 -8.14 16.03
N HIS A 58 -6.58 -8.30 17.33
CA HIS A 58 -6.06 -7.41 18.34
C HIS A 58 -6.05 -8.08 19.71
N HIS A 59 -5.34 -7.48 20.66
CA HIS A 59 -5.44 -7.86 22.05
C HIS A 59 -6.80 -7.47 22.63
N GLU A 60 -7.40 -8.33 23.44
CA GLU A 60 -8.69 -8.06 24.09
C GLU A 60 -8.52 -7.06 25.24
N ASN A 61 -8.68 -5.76 24.94
CA ASN A 61 -8.78 -4.72 25.96
C ASN A 61 -9.78 -3.63 25.56
N THR A 62 -10.20 -2.84 26.56
CA THR A 62 -11.19 -1.76 26.40
C THR A 62 -10.69 -0.66 25.45
N TYR A 63 -9.40 -0.35 25.50
CA TYR A 63 -8.75 0.67 24.69
C TYR A 63 -8.85 0.37 23.19
N LEU A 64 -8.41 -0.81 22.77
CA LEU A 64 -8.44 -1.25 21.37
C LEU A 64 -9.87 -1.50 20.89
N ARG A 65 -10.75 -2.00 21.76
CA ARG A 65 -12.17 -2.14 21.42
C ARG A 65 -12.81 -0.79 21.08
N SER A 66 -12.50 0.25 21.86
CA SER A 66 -12.91 1.63 21.56
C SER A 66 -12.32 2.13 20.24
N THR A 67 -11.02 1.90 20.02
CA THR A 67 -10.35 2.24 18.75
C THR A 67 -11.02 1.57 17.55
N ILE A 68 -11.25 0.27 17.61
CA ILE A 68 -11.86 -0.52 16.52
C ILE A 68 -13.29 -0.05 16.23
N ASN A 69 -14.08 0.25 17.27
CA ASN A 69 -15.44 0.74 17.10
C ASN A 69 -15.48 2.14 16.45
N SER A 70 -14.44 2.96 16.66
CA SER A 70 -14.37 4.31 16.09
C SER A 70 -13.90 4.36 14.63
N VAL A 71 -13.22 3.31 14.15
CA VAL A 71 -12.71 3.24 12.77
C VAL A 71 -13.80 2.68 11.87
N ALA A 72 -14.58 3.58 11.25
CA ALA A 72 -15.74 3.21 10.43
C ALA A 72 -15.38 2.24 9.29
N ALA A 73 -14.19 2.40 8.69
CA ALA A 73 -13.67 1.51 7.65
C ALA A 73 -13.65 0.01 8.05
N PHE A 74 -13.46 -0.33 9.33
CA PHE A 74 -13.44 -1.73 9.78
C PHE A 74 -14.80 -2.43 9.71
N HIS A 75 -15.87 -1.65 9.77
CA HIS A 75 -17.24 -2.16 9.75
C HIS A 75 -17.84 -2.17 8.36
N ARG A 76 -17.13 -1.59 7.38
CA ARG A 76 -17.53 -1.59 5.98
C ARG A 76 -17.41 -2.97 5.37
N TYR A 77 -18.29 -3.18 4.42
CA TYR A 77 -18.41 -4.39 3.63
C TYR A 77 -17.82 -4.10 2.26
N PHE A 78 -16.91 -4.96 1.81
CA PHE A 78 -16.18 -4.77 0.57
C PHE A 78 -16.64 -5.75 -0.49
N PHE A 79 -16.69 -5.26 -1.72
CA PHE A 79 -16.95 -6.09 -2.89
C PHE A 79 -15.61 -6.34 -3.59
N PRO A 80 -15.16 -7.60 -3.72
CA PRO A 80 -14.01 -7.88 -4.57
C PRO A 80 -14.35 -7.36 -5.97
N LEU A 81 -13.49 -6.49 -6.53
CA LEU A 81 -13.73 -5.92 -7.85
C LEU A 81 -13.72 -7.06 -8.87
N ILE A 82 -14.86 -7.29 -9.53
CA ILE A 82 -15.13 -8.35 -10.51
C ILE A 82 -14.06 -8.46 -11.63
N ILE A 83 -13.28 -7.41 -11.85
CA ILE A 83 -12.34 -7.32 -12.97
C ILE A 83 -10.96 -7.93 -12.63
N TYR A 84 -10.61 -8.08 -11.34
CA TYR A 84 -9.23 -8.45 -10.95
C TYR A 84 -9.19 -9.50 -9.83
N THR A 85 -9.31 -10.78 -10.21
CA THR A 85 -9.22 -11.91 -9.26
C THR A 85 -7.79 -12.31 -8.88
N LYS A 86 -6.78 -11.54 -9.27
CA LYS A 86 -5.39 -11.77 -8.88
C LYS A 86 -4.84 -10.50 -8.24
N GLY A 87 -4.42 -10.57 -6.98
CA GLY A 87 -3.83 -9.45 -6.24
C GLY A 87 -2.68 -8.75 -6.98
N TYR A 88 -1.92 -9.46 -7.82
CA TYR A 88 -0.93 -8.85 -8.71
C TYR A 88 -1.52 -7.79 -9.66
N ILE A 89 -2.72 -8.04 -10.21
CA ILE A 89 -3.37 -7.12 -11.15
C ILE A 89 -3.88 -5.89 -10.39
N GLU A 90 -4.51 -6.06 -9.23
CA GLU A 90 -4.94 -4.92 -8.40
C GLU A 90 -3.77 -4.02 -8.02
N SER A 91 -2.64 -4.62 -7.64
CA SER A 91 -1.39 -3.90 -7.35
C SER A 91 -0.94 -3.06 -8.55
N LYS A 92 -0.99 -3.62 -9.76
CA LYS A 92 -0.62 -2.91 -11.00
C LYS A 92 -1.61 -1.82 -11.36
N VAL A 93 -2.92 -2.07 -11.25
CA VAL A 93 -3.96 -1.07 -11.53
C VAL A 93 -3.84 0.10 -10.56
N TYR A 94 -3.53 -0.15 -9.28
CA TYR A 94 -3.31 0.92 -8.30
C TYR A 94 -2.09 1.79 -8.67
N GLN A 95 -1.02 1.17 -9.18
CA GLN A 95 0.16 1.88 -9.68
C GLN A 95 -0.14 2.71 -10.93
N LEU A 96 -1.04 2.24 -11.79
CA LEU A 96 -1.46 2.90 -13.04
C LEU A 96 -2.49 4.02 -12.81
N ARG A 97 -3.20 4.01 -11.67
CA ARG A 97 -4.14 5.07 -11.29
C ARG A 97 -3.44 6.43 -11.30
N THR A 98 -4.13 7.44 -11.84
CA THR A 98 -3.61 8.81 -11.94
C THR A 98 -3.08 9.29 -10.59
N ARG A 99 -1.81 9.68 -10.58
CA ARG A 99 -1.15 10.23 -9.40
C ARG A 99 -1.72 11.62 -9.12
N LYS A 100 -2.35 11.80 -7.97
CA LYS A 100 -2.76 13.14 -7.51
C LYS A 100 -1.53 13.84 -6.94
N LYS A 101 -0.96 14.79 -7.68
CA LYS A 101 0.27 15.48 -7.26
C LYS A 101 -0.04 16.64 -6.32
N ARG A 102 0.62 16.66 -5.16
CA ARG A 102 0.72 17.84 -4.29
C ARG A 102 2.11 18.43 -4.44
N ARG A 103 2.23 19.76 -4.49
CA ARG A 103 3.55 20.41 -4.50
C ARG A 103 4.26 20.09 -3.19
N CYS A 104 5.54 19.77 -3.28
CA CYS A 104 6.40 19.56 -2.13
C CYS A 104 7.66 20.43 -2.23
N LYS A 105 8.24 20.73 -1.07
CA LYS A 105 9.60 21.25 -0.95
C LYS A 105 10.50 20.12 -0.50
N ARG A 106 11.59 19.88 -1.22
CA ARG A 106 12.62 18.93 -0.80
C ARG A 106 13.59 19.63 0.14
N ILE A 107 13.93 18.97 1.24
CA ILE A 107 15.05 19.32 2.10
C ILE A 107 16.07 18.19 2.09
N THR A 108 17.30 18.52 2.48
CA THR A 108 18.39 17.56 2.62
C THR A 108 18.87 17.56 4.06
N LEU A 109 18.91 16.38 4.66
CA LEU A 109 19.51 16.13 5.97
C LEU A 109 20.87 15.45 5.74
N GLN A 110 21.84 15.75 6.60
CA GLN A 110 23.13 15.06 6.61
C GLN A 110 23.08 13.92 7.62
N THR A 111 23.45 12.72 7.19
CA THR A 111 23.57 11.56 8.08
C THR A 111 24.94 11.59 8.78
N GLN A 112 25.08 10.83 9.88
CA GLN A 112 26.33 10.75 10.63
C GLN A 112 27.49 10.19 9.80
N ASP A 113 27.19 9.36 8.80
CA ASP A 113 28.13 8.77 7.86
C ASP A 113 28.35 9.63 6.58
N GLY A 114 27.83 10.86 6.54
CA GLY A 114 28.08 11.81 5.44
C GLY A 114 27.26 11.57 4.17
N GLU A 115 26.13 10.87 4.29
CA GLU A 115 25.16 10.72 3.20
C GLU A 115 24.12 11.84 3.19
N ASN A 116 23.65 12.14 1.98
CA ASN A 116 22.52 13.04 1.78
C ASN A 116 21.20 12.28 1.90
N LEU A 117 20.40 12.61 2.92
CA LEU A 117 19.06 12.07 3.09
C LEU A 117 18.01 13.11 2.67
N TYR A 118 17.15 12.76 1.72
CA TYR A 118 16.15 13.71 1.19
C TYR A 118 14.77 13.48 1.78
N VAL A 119 14.17 14.56 2.29
CA VAL A 119 12.80 14.55 2.83
C VAL A 119 11.95 15.53 2.04
N ASP A 120 10.84 15.05 1.49
CA ASP A 120 9.88 15.89 0.79
C ASP A 120 8.77 16.34 1.74
N ILE A 121 8.62 17.65 1.89
CA ILE A 121 7.61 18.28 2.74
C ILE A 121 6.46 18.74 1.84
N PHE A 122 5.30 18.10 1.98
CA PHE A 122 4.09 18.52 1.29
C PHE A 122 3.38 19.59 2.14
N ASN A 123 3.63 20.85 1.80
CA ASN A 123 2.90 21.99 2.35
C ASN A 123 2.18 22.70 1.22
N VAL A 124 0.84 22.75 1.25
CA VAL A 124 0.14 23.78 0.47
C VAL A 124 -1.20 24.11 1.11
N ARG A 125 -1.44 25.42 1.26
CA ARG A 125 -2.74 26.12 1.35
C ARG A 125 -3.87 25.38 0.60
N LYS A 126 -5.10 25.55 1.09
CA LYS A 126 -6.34 25.33 0.31
C LYS A 126 -6.23 26.07 -1.02
N ASN A 127 -5.81 25.40 -2.09
CA ASN A 127 -6.26 25.81 -3.40
C ASN A 127 -7.68 25.25 -3.53
N LYS A 128 -8.65 26.15 -3.71
CA LYS A 128 -9.92 25.83 -4.38
C LYS A 128 -9.56 25.38 -5.80
N SER A 129 -9.05 24.17 -5.97
CA SER A 129 -9.05 23.56 -7.28
C SER A 129 -10.51 23.26 -7.58
N LYS A 130 -11.09 24.00 -8.53
CA LYS A 130 -12.27 23.55 -9.27
C LYS A 130 -12.02 22.09 -9.61
N ILE A 131 -12.85 21.20 -9.07
CA ILE A 131 -12.99 19.86 -9.61
C ILE A 131 -13.42 20.11 -11.05
N THR A 132 -12.50 19.96 -11.99
CA THR A 132 -12.87 19.87 -13.39
C THR A 132 -13.73 18.63 -13.51
N ASP A 133 -15.01 18.82 -13.83
CA ASP A 133 -15.93 17.73 -14.13
C ASP A 133 -15.32 16.88 -15.25
N GLU A 134 -14.85 15.69 -14.90
CA GLU A 134 -14.58 14.67 -15.91
C GLU A 134 -15.93 14.23 -16.48
N PRO A 135 -16.13 14.30 -17.82
CA PRO A 135 -17.33 13.78 -18.43
C PRO A 135 -17.22 12.26 -18.40
N ASN A 136 -17.99 11.58 -17.55
CA ASN A 136 -17.92 10.14 -17.49
C ASN A 136 -19.32 9.51 -17.48
N PHE A 137 -19.82 9.24 -18.67
CA PHE A 137 -21.00 8.40 -18.94
C PHE A 137 -20.98 7.11 -18.11
N ILE A 138 -19.79 6.52 -17.94
CA ILE A 138 -19.54 5.33 -17.12
C ILE A 138 -19.89 5.60 -15.64
N LYS A 139 -19.52 6.76 -15.09
CA LYS A 139 -19.85 7.14 -13.69
C LYS A 139 -21.36 7.34 -13.48
N LYS A 140 -22.08 7.87 -14.48
CA LYS A 140 -23.54 8.06 -14.44
C LYS A 140 -24.29 6.72 -14.57
N PHE A 141 -23.80 5.83 -15.43
CA PHE A 141 -24.31 4.46 -15.57
C PHE A 141 -24.10 3.64 -14.29
N LEU A 142 -22.91 3.70 -13.70
CA LEU A 142 -22.58 3.00 -12.46
C LEU A 142 -23.34 3.54 -11.24
N LYS A 143 -23.55 4.86 -11.15
CA LYS A 143 -24.46 5.43 -10.12
C LYS A 143 -25.88 4.92 -10.26
N LYS A 144 -26.41 4.79 -11.49
CA LYS A 144 -27.73 4.20 -11.73
C LYS A 144 -27.80 2.73 -11.31
N LEU A 145 -26.78 1.93 -11.64
CA LEU A 145 -26.66 0.53 -11.21
C LEU A 145 -26.60 0.40 -9.68
N TYR A 146 -25.82 1.25 -9.02
CA TYR A 146 -25.71 1.29 -7.57
C TYR A 146 -27.02 1.72 -6.89
N ALA A 147 -27.71 2.73 -7.44
CA ALA A 147 -29.02 3.17 -6.94
C ALA A 147 -30.08 2.05 -7.11
N LEU A 148 -30.12 1.37 -8.25
CA LEU A 148 -30.99 0.20 -8.47
C LEU A 148 -30.72 -0.92 -7.45
N PHE A 149 -29.45 -1.15 -7.12
CA PHE A 149 -29.05 -2.16 -6.13
C PHE A 149 -29.39 -1.76 -4.67
N LEU A 150 -29.24 -0.48 -4.30
CA LEU A 150 -29.70 0.04 -3.02
C LEU A 150 -31.24 -0.03 -2.91
N THR A 151 -31.96 0.26 -3.99
CA THR A 151 -33.44 0.17 -4.05
C THR A 151 -33.94 -1.28 -3.95
N TYR A 152 -33.13 -2.25 -4.38
CA TYR A 152 -33.41 -3.67 -4.20
C TYR A 152 -33.19 -4.10 -2.74
N ASN A 153 -32.12 -3.63 -2.09
CA ASN A 153 -31.85 -3.93 -0.68
C ASN A 153 -32.75 -3.15 0.30
N SER A 154 -33.26 -1.98 -0.07
CA SER A 154 -34.26 -1.25 0.73
C SER A 154 -35.63 -1.93 0.73
N ARG A 155 -35.89 -2.87 -0.19
CA ARG A 155 -37.05 -3.78 -0.11
C ARG A 155 -36.85 -4.95 0.87
N VAL A 156 -35.62 -5.15 1.36
CA VAL A 156 -35.26 -6.20 2.35
C VAL A 156 -35.04 -5.62 3.76
N LYS A 157 -35.09 -4.29 3.92
CA LYS A 157 -35.09 -3.61 5.23
C LYS A 157 -36.21 -2.60 5.31
N LYS A 158 -37.45 -3.09 5.38
CA LYS A 158 -38.51 -2.39 6.10
C LYS A 158 -38.45 -2.86 7.55
N GLU A 159 -37.54 -2.26 8.30
CA GLU A 159 -37.71 -1.93 9.73
C GLU A 159 -36.45 -1.21 10.23
N ASN A 160 -36.70 0.00 10.73
CA ASN A 160 -35.88 0.85 11.61
C ASN A 160 -34.88 1.84 10.96
N ASN A 161 -35.43 3.05 10.78
CA ASN A 161 -34.88 4.40 10.95
C ASN A 161 -33.53 4.77 10.31
N LEU A 162 -33.61 5.60 9.26
CA LEU A 162 -32.52 6.40 8.70
C LEU A 162 -33.01 7.85 8.49
N ASP A 163 -33.12 8.59 9.58
CA ASP A 163 -33.06 10.06 9.59
C ASP A 163 -31.66 10.45 10.06
N PHE A 164 -30.70 10.46 9.15
CA PHE A 164 -29.46 11.22 9.33
C PHE A 164 -28.75 11.36 7.97
N PHE A 165 -28.34 12.58 7.64
CA PHE A 165 -27.58 12.99 6.45
C PHE A 165 -28.36 13.52 5.23
N GLU A 166 -29.20 14.53 5.45
CA GLU A 166 -29.26 15.68 4.53
C GLU A 166 -29.35 16.97 5.34
N GLN A 167 -28.21 17.59 5.65
CA GLN A 167 -28.15 19.03 5.91
C GLN A 167 -26.70 19.53 5.89
N ASN A 168 -26.53 20.67 5.21
CA ASN A 168 -25.40 21.60 5.27
C ASN A 168 -24.30 21.47 4.21
N LEU A 169 -24.61 21.93 3.00
CA LEU A 169 -23.64 22.59 2.12
C LEU A 169 -24.29 23.83 1.51
N ASP A 170 -24.19 24.96 2.20
CA ASP A 170 -24.51 26.27 1.66
C ASP A 170 -23.26 27.16 1.82
N ILE A 171 -22.67 27.61 0.71
CA ILE A 171 -21.44 28.44 0.71
C ILE A 171 -21.74 29.72 -0.08
N LYS A 172 -21.87 30.84 0.64
CA LYS A 172 -21.80 32.20 0.09
C LYS A 172 -20.34 32.64 -0.06
N GLU A 173 -20.04 33.27 -1.20
CA GLU A 173 -18.74 33.84 -1.56
C GLU A 173 -18.50 35.21 -0.91
N MET A 174 -17.25 35.52 -0.55
CA MET A 174 -16.75 36.90 -0.42
C MET A 174 -15.28 37.02 -0.87
N LYS A 175 -14.98 38.19 -1.41
CA LYS A 175 -13.86 38.57 -2.31
C LYS A 175 -12.61 39.11 -1.57
N ASN A 176 -11.46 38.93 -2.24
CA ASN A 176 -10.25 39.78 -2.40
C ASN A 176 -9.76 40.72 -1.27
N THR A 177 -8.44 40.68 -1.00
CA THR A 177 -7.45 41.69 -1.48
C THR A 177 -6.00 41.32 -1.07
N SER A 178 -5.01 41.94 -1.74
CA SER A 178 -3.59 41.53 -1.86
C SER A 178 -2.58 42.48 -1.19
N LYS A 179 -1.29 42.07 -1.23
CA LYS A 179 0.00 42.85 -1.17
C LYS A 179 0.54 43.11 0.25
N ASN A 180 1.85 43.12 0.56
CA ASN A 180 3.11 43.27 -0.21
C ASN A 180 4.32 42.61 0.51
N LYS A 181 5.44 42.44 -0.23
CA LYS A 181 6.79 41.95 0.12
C LYS A 181 7.60 42.87 1.07
N THR A 182 8.58 42.31 1.79
CA THR A 182 10.02 42.70 1.75
C THR A 182 10.92 41.69 2.52
N THR A 183 12.20 41.70 2.20
CA THR A 183 13.29 40.71 2.35
C THR A 183 14.11 40.80 3.65
N THR A 184 14.63 39.68 4.19
CA THR A 184 16.07 39.37 4.48
C THR A 184 16.23 38.12 5.36
N ASP A 185 17.42 37.51 5.28
CA ASP A 185 17.83 36.18 5.75
C ASP A 185 17.69 35.88 7.26
N ALA A 186 17.58 34.58 7.58
CA ALA A 186 17.59 33.88 8.89
C ALA A 186 16.26 33.25 9.40
N SER A 187 15.19 33.24 8.60
CA SER A 187 13.88 32.65 8.98
C SER A 187 13.35 31.65 7.96
N ILE A 188 14.03 30.51 7.79
CA ILE A 188 13.41 29.41 7.02
C ILE A 188 12.41 28.68 7.92
N MET A 189 11.15 29.17 7.83
CA MET A 189 9.89 28.41 7.87
C MET A 189 9.00 28.46 9.10
N GLU A 190 8.53 29.67 9.43
CA GLU A 190 7.10 29.89 9.63
C GLU A 190 6.61 31.04 8.74
N ASP A 191 6.51 30.79 7.44
CA ASP A 191 5.70 31.65 6.57
C ASP A 191 4.79 30.80 5.68
N ILE A 192 3.49 31.02 5.88
CA ILE A 192 2.30 30.22 5.55
C ILE A 192 1.94 29.23 6.69
N PRO A 193 0.96 29.59 7.56
CA PRO A 193 0.60 28.78 8.70
C PRO A 193 0.08 27.44 8.19
N PHE A 194 0.74 26.36 8.60
CA PHE A 194 0.21 25.02 8.41
C PHE A 194 -1.21 24.99 8.98
N ARG A 195 -2.16 24.43 8.25
CA ARG A 195 -3.57 24.42 8.68
C ARG A 195 -3.76 23.68 10.02
N THR A 196 -2.82 22.80 10.37
CA THR A 196 -2.78 22.06 11.62
C THR A 196 -1.34 21.91 12.13
N HIS A 197 -1.22 21.58 13.42
CA HIS A 197 0.06 21.28 14.06
C HIS A 197 0.45 19.80 13.91
N ASN A 198 -0.42 18.92 13.40
CA ASN A 198 -0.17 17.49 13.40
C ASN A 198 0.66 17.07 12.18
N ASN A 199 1.68 16.27 12.45
CA ASN A 199 2.70 15.84 11.50
C ASN A 199 2.48 14.37 11.13
N ILE A 200 2.76 14.04 9.87
CA ILE A 200 2.77 12.67 9.40
C ILE A 200 4.06 12.43 8.61
N LEU A 201 4.78 11.36 8.96
CA LEU A 201 5.90 10.86 8.18
C LEU A 201 5.47 9.66 7.35
N LEU A 202 5.54 9.78 6.03
CA LEU A 202 5.30 8.70 5.07
C LEU A 202 6.64 8.05 4.68
N VAL A 203 6.69 6.72 4.70
CA VAL A 203 7.89 5.92 4.39
C VAL A 203 7.56 4.89 3.31
N HIS A 204 8.21 5.02 2.15
CA HIS A 204 7.95 4.18 0.99
C HIS A 204 8.54 2.77 1.12
N GLY A 205 8.13 1.86 0.23
CA GLY A 205 8.67 0.49 0.14
C GLY A 205 9.99 0.36 -0.62
N PHE A 206 10.33 -0.85 -1.04
CA PHE A 206 11.56 -1.17 -1.75
C PHE A 206 11.77 -0.36 -3.04
N ASN A 207 12.98 0.20 -3.20
CA ASN A 207 13.45 0.95 -4.37
C ASN A 207 12.45 2.01 -4.88
N ALA A 208 11.74 2.66 -3.96
CA ALA A 208 10.73 3.67 -4.25
C ALA A 208 11.20 5.09 -3.83
N SER A 209 10.31 6.06 -3.94
CA SER A 209 10.51 7.44 -3.47
C SER A 209 9.15 8.07 -3.17
N SER A 210 9.13 9.31 -2.70
CA SER A 210 7.91 10.09 -2.49
C SER A 210 7.03 10.23 -3.75
N SER A 211 7.57 9.96 -4.95
CA SER A 211 6.90 10.12 -6.24
C SER A 211 5.90 9.02 -6.61
N VAL A 212 5.89 7.91 -5.86
CA VAL A 212 4.99 6.77 -6.08
C VAL A 212 3.53 7.13 -5.77
N SER A 213 2.58 6.42 -6.40
CA SER A 213 1.16 6.78 -6.36
C SER A 213 0.56 6.76 -4.95
N TYR A 214 0.87 5.75 -4.13
CA TYR A 214 0.30 5.66 -2.77
C TYR A 214 0.75 6.82 -1.86
N ILE A 215 2.02 7.23 -1.92
CA ILE A 215 2.53 8.39 -1.17
C ILE A 215 1.83 9.68 -1.64
N GLN A 216 1.78 9.91 -2.95
CA GLN A 216 1.17 11.12 -3.52
C GLN A 216 -0.33 11.19 -3.23
N ASN A 217 -1.04 10.08 -3.38
CA ASN A 217 -2.48 10.02 -3.13
C ASN A 217 -2.81 10.25 -1.66
N LEU A 218 -2.03 9.68 -0.72
CA LEU A 218 -2.21 9.95 0.70
C LEU A 218 -1.83 11.38 1.08
N ALA A 219 -0.72 11.90 0.54
CA ALA A 219 -0.34 13.30 0.75
C ALA A 219 -1.39 14.29 0.21
N PHE A 220 -2.11 13.89 -0.85
CA PHE A 220 -3.25 14.62 -1.40
C PHE A 220 -4.52 14.45 -0.56
N LEU A 221 -4.76 13.30 0.07
CA LEU A 221 -5.96 13.07 0.90
C LEU A 221 -5.83 13.76 2.27
N LEU A 222 -4.68 13.60 2.92
CA LEU A 222 -4.38 14.07 4.26
C LEU A 222 -3.97 15.56 4.26
N GLN A 223 -4.79 16.39 3.60
CA GLN A 223 -4.49 17.83 3.40
C GLN A 223 -4.47 18.62 4.70
N ASP A 224 -5.18 18.12 5.71
CA ASP A 224 -5.25 18.70 7.05
C ASP A 224 -4.07 18.28 7.93
N TYR A 225 -3.00 17.72 7.36
CA TYR A 225 -1.77 17.37 8.07
C TYR A 225 -0.55 17.98 7.39
N ARG A 226 0.50 18.23 8.18
CA ARG A 226 1.85 18.50 7.66
C ARG A 226 2.50 17.16 7.29
N ILE A 227 2.64 16.89 6.00
CA ILE A 227 3.14 15.60 5.50
C ILE A 227 4.62 15.71 5.14
N PHE A 228 5.42 14.81 5.68
CA PHE A 228 6.80 14.56 5.32
C PHE A 228 6.87 13.20 4.61
N ALA A 229 7.63 13.07 3.55
CA ALA A 229 7.96 11.78 2.95
C ALA A 229 9.47 11.57 2.95
N LEU A 230 9.90 10.51 3.63
CA LEU A 230 11.28 10.06 3.61
C LEU A 230 11.57 9.43 2.25
N ASN A 231 12.69 9.81 1.64
CA ASN A 231 13.26 9.09 0.51
C ASN A 231 14.52 8.37 0.99
N ALA A 232 14.53 7.04 0.90
CA ALA A 232 15.66 6.25 1.34
C ALA A 232 16.94 6.64 0.58
N ARG A 233 18.08 6.64 1.26
CA ARG A 233 19.38 7.02 0.67
C ARG A 233 19.67 6.28 -0.64
N GLY A 234 20.27 6.96 -1.60
CA GLY A 234 20.55 6.40 -2.93
C GLY A 234 19.34 6.28 -3.87
N THR A 235 18.10 6.57 -3.44
CA THR A 235 16.93 6.50 -4.36
C THR A 235 16.82 7.70 -5.30
N ILE A 236 17.32 8.87 -4.87
CA ILE A 236 17.24 10.13 -5.61
C ILE A 236 18.60 10.54 -6.18
N SER A 237 19.65 10.46 -5.37
CA SER A 237 21.02 10.81 -5.76
C SER A 237 21.91 9.58 -5.70
N GLN A 238 23.15 9.71 -6.20
CA GLN A 238 24.18 8.72 -5.91
C GLN A 238 24.52 8.73 -4.41
N LEU A 239 25.02 7.59 -3.92
CA LEU A 239 25.59 7.45 -2.59
C LEU A 239 27.04 7.91 -2.62
N ASN A 240 27.49 8.52 -1.52
CA ASN A 240 28.89 8.92 -1.32
C ASN A 240 29.74 7.75 -0.80
N ASN A 241 29.15 6.84 -0.05
CA ASN A 241 29.75 5.66 0.55
C ASN A 241 28.87 4.42 0.33
N GLU A 242 29.32 3.25 0.77
CA GLU A 242 28.64 1.98 0.50
C GLU A 242 27.44 1.69 1.41
N LYS A 243 27.19 2.47 2.48
CA LYS A 243 26.08 2.25 3.41
C LYS A 243 24.76 2.72 2.80
N PHE A 244 24.12 1.81 2.07
CA PHE A 244 22.76 1.97 1.55
C PHE A 244 21.68 1.59 2.58
N PHE A 245 20.40 1.67 2.22
CA PHE A 245 19.33 1.15 3.09
C PHE A 245 19.18 -0.37 2.93
N HIS A 246 18.90 -1.07 4.02
CA HIS A 246 18.58 -2.50 4.00
C HIS A 246 17.26 -2.77 4.75
N ILE A 247 16.80 -4.03 4.85
CA ILE A 247 15.44 -4.38 5.34
C ILE A 247 15.12 -3.95 6.78
N GLY A 248 16.13 -3.59 7.58
CA GLY A 248 16.01 -3.14 8.96
C GLY A 248 16.64 -1.78 9.24
N PHE A 249 16.93 -1.00 8.19
CA PHE A 249 17.66 0.26 8.32
C PHE A 249 16.78 1.38 8.88
N THR A 250 16.86 1.62 10.20
CA THR A 250 16.03 2.61 10.91
C THR A 250 16.70 3.96 11.15
N ASP A 251 18.00 4.10 10.87
CA ASP A 251 18.78 5.30 11.20
C ASP A 251 18.25 6.54 10.46
N ASP A 252 17.89 6.38 9.18
CA ASP A 252 17.30 7.44 8.36
C ASP A 252 15.92 7.88 8.88
N ILE A 253 15.14 6.95 9.43
CA ILE A 253 13.87 7.27 10.10
C ILE A 253 14.16 8.07 11.37
N GLY A 254 15.10 7.62 12.20
CA GLY A 254 15.47 8.32 13.43
C GLY A 254 15.94 9.75 13.17
N LEU A 255 16.81 9.96 12.18
CA LEU A 255 17.27 11.28 11.77
C LEU A 255 16.10 12.17 11.33
N THR A 256 15.20 11.64 10.50
CA THR A 256 14.04 12.38 9.97
C THR A 256 13.04 12.72 11.08
N VAL A 257 12.77 11.78 11.98
CA VAL A 257 11.85 11.98 13.12
C VAL A 257 12.42 13.03 14.07
N ASN A 258 13.71 12.96 14.41
CA ASN A 258 14.37 13.96 15.24
C ASN A 258 14.31 15.35 14.61
N TYR A 259 14.58 15.44 13.30
CA TYR A 259 14.41 16.69 12.56
C TYR A 259 12.96 17.23 12.68
N ILE A 260 11.95 16.38 12.48
CA ILE A 260 10.55 16.81 12.55
C ILE A 260 10.19 17.28 13.97
N LEU A 261 10.56 16.50 14.99
CA LEU A 261 10.23 16.83 16.38
C LEU A 261 10.94 18.11 16.85
N ASN A 262 12.15 18.39 16.39
CA ASN A 262 12.91 19.58 16.81
C ASN A 262 12.49 20.86 16.08
N ASN A 263 12.00 20.75 14.84
CA ASN A 263 11.73 21.92 13.99
C ASN A 263 10.24 22.24 13.83
N TYR A 264 9.35 21.35 14.25
CA TYR A 264 7.91 21.52 14.09
C TYR A 264 7.17 21.17 15.37
N THR A 265 6.10 21.90 15.66
CA THR A 265 5.21 21.64 16.81
C THR A 265 4.15 20.57 16.48
N GLY A 266 3.43 20.11 17.51
CA GLY A 266 2.31 19.15 17.42
C GLY A 266 2.69 17.67 17.42
N THR A 267 1.72 16.80 17.16
CA THR A 267 1.92 15.34 17.23
C THR A 267 2.59 14.80 15.96
N LEU A 268 3.11 13.59 16.01
CA LEU A 268 3.70 12.90 14.87
C LEU A 268 3.15 11.46 14.77
N ALA A 269 2.62 11.10 13.60
CA ALA A 269 2.28 9.72 13.25
C ALA A 269 3.18 9.23 12.11
N LEU A 270 3.56 7.95 12.14
CA LEU A 270 4.41 7.33 11.11
C LEU A 270 3.57 6.36 10.28
N ILE A 271 3.70 6.43 8.95
CA ILE A 271 3.00 5.52 8.03
C ILE A 271 4.02 4.92 7.09
N GLY A 272 4.18 3.60 7.13
CA GLY A 272 5.10 2.86 6.27
C GLY A 272 4.38 1.91 5.32
N PHE A 273 4.97 1.71 4.15
CA PHE A 273 4.48 0.79 3.11
C PHE A 273 5.51 -0.29 2.83
N SER A 274 5.09 -1.56 2.80
CA SER A 274 5.99 -2.68 2.47
C SER A 274 7.23 -2.68 3.38
N MET A 275 8.44 -2.72 2.83
CA MET A 275 9.68 -2.61 3.60
C MET A 275 9.73 -1.35 4.50
N GLY A 276 9.18 -0.21 4.06
CA GLY A 276 9.07 1.00 4.87
C GLY A 276 8.16 0.83 6.08
N ALA A 277 7.16 -0.05 6.00
CA ALA A 277 6.34 -0.44 7.15
C ALA A 277 7.15 -1.22 8.18
N SER A 278 8.00 -2.15 7.74
CA SER A 278 8.91 -2.88 8.64
C SER A 278 9.86 -1.92 9.37
N TRP A 279 10.43 -0.94 8.65
CA TRP A 279 11.28 0.08 9.28
C TRP A 279 10.53 0.91 10.32
N VAL A 280 9.30 1.36 10.01
CA VAL A 280 8.44 2.09 10.96
C VAL A 280 8.15 1.22 12.20
N THR A 281 7.81 -0.05 12.03
CA THR A 281 7.58 -1.00 13.13
C THR A 281 8.82 -1.13 14.02
N ASN A 282 9.98 -1.38 13.43
CA ASN A 282 11.25 -1.48 14.16
C ASN A 282 11.59 -0.18 14.90
N TYR A 283 11.40 0.98 14.26
CA TYR A 283 11.65 2.28 14.88
C TYR A 283 10.70 2.54 16.06
N LEU A 284 9.39 2.31 15.86
CA LEU A 284 8.37 2.55 16.89
C LEU A 284 8.52 1.62 18.10
N SER A 285 9.16 0.47 17.95
CA SER A 285 9.46 -0.43 19.08
C SER A 285 10.52 0.09 20.05
N LYS A 286 11.34 1.05 19.62
CA LYS A 286 12.49 1.59 20.38
C LYS A 286 12.30 3.04 20.83
N GLN A 287 11.30 3.74 20.29
CA GLN A 287 11.06 5.16 20.58
C GLN A 287 10.16 5.33 21.82
N ASN A 288 10.40 6.41 22.60
CA ASN A 288 9.60 6.77 23.78
C ASN A 288 9.10 8.24 23.78
N SER A 289 9.13 8.93 22.64
CA SER A 289 8.66 10.30 22.54
C SER A 289 7.15 10.37 22.68
N LYS A 290 6.66 11.12 23.68
CA LYS A 290 5.23 11.37 23.91
C LYS A 290 4.54 12.11 22.76
N ARG A 291 5.31 12.76 21.88
CA ARG A 291 4.77 13.43 20.68
C ARG A 291 4.48 12.47 19.54
N ILE A 292 5.02 11.25 19.58
CA ILE A 292 4.71 10.22 18.60
C ILE A 292 3.44 9.50 19.06
N VAL A 293 2.34 9.70 18.34
CA VAL A 293 1.00 9.28 18.76
C VAL A 293 0.56 7.94 18.19
N GLY A 294 1.29 7.39 17.22
CA GLY A 294 0.98 6.09 16.65
C GLY A 294 1.64 5.81 15.30
N GLY A 295 1.36 4.62 14.79
CA GLY A 295 1.89 4.13 13.52
C GLY A 295 0.84 3.43 12.66
N ILE A 296 1.08 3.40 11.35
CA ILE A 296 0.34 2.56 10.42
C ILE A 296 1.35 1.83 9.51
N GLY A 297 1.28 0.52 9.44
CA GLY A 297 2.04 -0.30 8.50
C GLY A 297 1.10 -0.96 7.49
N VAL A 298 1.36 -0.79 6.20
CA VAL A 298 0.53 -1.41 5.15
C VAL A 298 1.35 -2.36 4.29
N CYS A 299 0.80 -3.57 4.10
CA CYS A 299 1.43 -4.73 3.49
C CYS A 299 2.81 -5.01 4.13
N VAL A 300 2.83 -5.27 5.43
CA VAL A 300 4.08 -5.34 6.20
C VAL A 300 4.74 -6.71 6.06
N PRO A 301 6.01 -6.80 5.59
CA PRO A 301 6.81 -8.01 5.71
C PRO A 301 7.36 -8.11 7.14
N PHE A 302 6.78 -8.98 7.96
CA PHE A 302 7.16 -9.09 9.38
C PHE A 302 8.40 -9.96 9.61
N ASP A 303 8.54 -11.04 8.85
CA ASP A 303 9.58 -12.06 9.00
C ASP A 303 10.28 -12.31 7.65
N PHE A 304 11.41 -11.64 7.43
CA PHE A 304 12.18 -11.74 6.19
C PHE A 304 12.85 -13.11 6.02
N TYR A 305 13.11 -13.84 7.11
CA TYR A 305 13.66 -15.18 7.03
C TYR A 305 12.62 -16.15 6.48
N SER A 306 11.42 -16.15 7.07
CA SER A 306 10.29 -16.95 6.59
C SER A 306 9.88 -16.55 5.17
N LEU A 307 9.90 -15.26 4.87
CA LEU A 307 9.62 -14.71 3.55
C LEU A 307 10.59 -15.22 2.48
N SER A 308 11.91 -15.13 2.72
CA SER A 308 12.93 -15.64 1.80
C SER A 308 12.75 -17.14 1.55
N ASN A 309 12.46 -17.92 2.60
CA ASN A 309 12.21 -19.36 2.45
C ASN A 309 11.00 -19.65 1.56
N ALA A 310 9.90 -18.91 1.74
CA ALA A 310 8.71 -19.06 0.90
C ALA A 310 8.92 -18.60 -0.55
N GLN A 311 9.83 -17.64 -0.79
CA GLN A 311 10.07 -17.05 -2.10
C GLN A 311 11.23 -17.69 -2.87
N ARG A 312 11.99 -18.61 -2.27
CA ARG A 312 13.22 -19.20 -2.84
C ARG A 312 13.06 -19.80 -4.25
N ALA A 313 11.88 -20.33 -4.57
CA ALA A 313 11.55 -20.90 -5.87
C ALA A 313 10.59 -20.01 -6.71
N SER A 314 10.27 -18.81 -6.23
CA SER A 314 9.34 -17.90 -6.87
C SER A 314 10.04 -16.99 -7.88
N CYS A 315 9.35 -16.67 -8.99
CA CYS A 315 9.78 -15.62 -9.91
C CYS A 315 9.85 -14.23 -9.24
N ILE A 316 9.23 -14.08 -8.08
CA ILE A 316 9.25 -12.85 -7.29
C ILE A 316 10.66 -12.51 -6.80
N SER A 317 11.41 -13.48 -6.27
CA SER A 317 12.79 -13.21 -5.82
C SER A 317 13.66 -12.76 -7.00
N LEU A 318 13.45 -13.33 -8.19
CA LEU A 318 14.13 -12.89 -9.41
C LEU A 318 13.78 -11.44 -9.79
N LEU A 319 12.49 -11.09 -9.81
CA LEU A 319 12.05 -9.72 -10.14
C LEU A 319 12.58 -8.69 -9.13
N MET A 320 12.56 -9.03 -7.84
CA MET A 320 13.11 -8.20 -6.79
C MET A 320 14.63 -8.06 -6.91
N ALA A 321 15.33 -9.14 -7.25
CA ALA A 321 16.76 -9.11 -7.52
C ALA A 321 17.09 -8.18 -8.70
N LEU A 322 16.31 -8.20 -9.79
CA LEU A 322 16.50 -7.29 -10.91
C LEU A 322 16.35 -5.82 -10.49
N GLU A 323 15.35 -5.49 -9.70
CA GLU A 323 15.18 -4.13 -9.16
C GLU A 323 16.29 -3.75 -8.18
N PHE A 324 16.79 -4.68 -7.37
CA PHE A 324 17.91 -4.44 -6.48
C PHE A 324 19.20 -4.19 -7.27
N LYS A 325 19.50 -5.01 -8.27
CA LYS A 325 20.67 -4.81 -9.15
C LYS A 325 20.61 -3.47 -9.87
N LYS A 326 19.42 -3.05 -10.31
CA LYS A 326 19.19 -1.74 -10.92
C LYS A 326 19.43 -0.60 -9.95
N TYR A 327 19.11 -0.78 -8.67
CA TYR A 327 19.48 0.17 -7.62
C TYR A 327 21.02 0.21 -7.48
N LEU A 328 21.67 -0.93 -7.25
CA LEU A 328 23.12 -1.01 -7.05
C LEU A 328 23.90 -0.43 -8.24
N SER A 329 23.49 -0.73 -9.48
CA SER A 329 24.18 -0.26 -10.69
C SER A 329 24.15 1.26 -10.89
N ARG A 330 23.35 2.01 -10.13
CA ARG A 330 23.33 3.48 -10.17
C ARG A 330 24.45 4.09 -9.33
N HIS A 331 25.10 3.31 -8.47
CA HIS A 331 26.07 3.81 -7.50
C HIS A 331 27.43 3.17 -7.73
N LYS A 332 28.42 4.00 -8.07
CA LYS A 332 29.80 3.57 -8.34
C LYS A 332 30.45 2.84 -7.16
N VAL A 333 30.00 3.13 -5.94
CA VAL A 333 30.48 2.47 -4.71
C VAL A 333 30.28 0.95 -4.72
N PHE A 334 29.37 0.43 -5.56
CA PHE A 334 29.11 -1.00 -5.68
C PHE A 334 29.86 -1.70 -6.82
N ASP A 335 30.65 -0.99 -7.63
CA ASP A 335 31.37 -1.58 -8.78
C ASP A 335 32.38 -2.66 -8.37
N LYS A 336 32.79 -2.67 -7.09
CA LYS A 336 33.68 -3.69 -6.49
C LYS A 336 33.00 -5.04 -6.21
N PHE A 337 31.67 -5.12 -6.28
CA PHE A 337 30.92 -6.36 -5.99
C PHE A 337 30.46 -7.04 -7.28
N ASP A 338 30.68 -8.35 -7.40
CA ASP A 338 30.21 -9.14 -8.55
C ASP A 338 28.77 -9.64 -8.37
N TYR A 339 27.80 -8.71 -8.36
CA TYR A 339 26.39 -9.04 -8.16
C TYR A 339 25.60 -9.21 -9.48
N LYS A 340 26.21 -8.93 -10.64
CA LYS A 340 25.49 -8.79 -11.92
C LYS A 340 24.81 -10.09 -12.35
N LEU A 341 25.48 -11.22 -12.15
CA LEU A 341 25.01 -12.56 -12.51
C LEU A 341 24.08 -13.20 -11.45
N LEU A 342 23.93 -12.58 -10.29
CA LEU A 342 23.09 -13.09 -9.21
C LEU A 342 21.61 -13.00 -9.59
N LYS A 343 20.84 -14.03 -9.20
CA LYS A 343 19.45 -14.23 -9.63
C LYS A 343 18.43 -14.00 -8.52
N THR A 344 18.86 -13.98 -7.27
CA THR A 344 17.98 -13.89 -6.10
C THR A 344 18.41 -12.75 -5.18
N VAL A 345 17.48 -12.20 -4.41
CA VAL A 345 17.78 -11.15 -3.43
C VAL A 345 18.72 -11.69 -2.37
N GLU A 346 18.52 -12.93 -1.95
CA GLU A 346 19.35 -13.66 -0.99
C GLU A 346 20.83 -13.71 -1.40
N GLN A 347 21.10 -13.99 -2.68
CA GLN A 347 22.46 -13.98 -3.21
C GLN A 347 23.08 -12.59 -3.13
N ILE A 348 22.31 -11.55 -3.49
CA ILE A 348 22.79 -10.16 -3.43
C ILE A 348 23.03 -9.74 -1.98
N ASP A 349 22.10 -10.07 -1.08
CA ASP A 349 22.24 -9.78 0.35
C ASP A 349 23.46 -10.49 0.95
N SER A 350 23.67 -11.77 0.62
CA SER A 350 24.83 -12.54 1.06
C SER A 350 26.14 -11.95 0.54
N LEU A 351 26.20 -11.48 -0.71
CA LEU A 351 27.44 -10.91 -1.27
C LEU A 351 27.70 -9.46 -0.86
N VAL A 352 26.66 -8.65 -0.77
CA VAL A 352 26.74 -7.18 -0.67
C VAL A 352 26.32 -6.72 0.73
N THR A 353 25.07 -7.00 1.12
CA THR A 353 24.47 -6.46 2.36
C THR A 353 25.20 -6.97 3.61
N THR A 354 25.41 -8.28 3.73
CA THR A 354 26.05 -8.85 4.93
C THR A 354 27.48 -8.34 5.09
N LYS A 355 28.22 -8.14 3.99
CA LYS A 355 29.59 -7.62 4.01
C LYS A 355 29.66 -6.15 4.42
N ILE A 356 28.79 -5.30 3.86
CA ILE A 356 28.79 -3.86 4.16
C ILE A 356 28.37 -3.59 5.60
N PHE A 357 27.40 -4.36 6.10
CA PHE A 357 26.83 -4.17 7.44
C PHE A 357 27.41 -5.12 8.50
N ASN A 358 28.45 -5.90 8.15
CA ASN A 358 29.16 -6.80 9.05
C ASN A 358 28.25 -7.84 9.76
N PHE A 359 27.26 -8.38 9.06
CA PHE A 359 26.49 -9.53 9.56
C PHE A 359 27.28 -10.82 9.35
N ASN A 360 27.31 -11.73 10.34
CA ASN A 360 28.09 -12.97 10.24
C ASN A 360 27.45 -13.96 9.27
N SER A 361 26.14 -13.87 9.05
CA SER A 361 25.41 -14.71 8.09
C SER A 361 24.17 -14.03 7.54
N LEU A 362 23.67 -14.55 6.42
CA LEU A 362 22.38 -14.12 5.83
C LEU A 362 21.20 -14.40 6.80
N GLU A 363 21.27 -15.52 7.53
CA GLU A 363 20.26 -15.88 8.51
C GLU A 363 20.23 -14.89 9.69
N GLU A 364 21.41 -14.52 10.22
CA GLU A 364 21.52 -13.50 11.26
C GLU A 364 20.94 -12.17 10.76
N TYR A 365 21.30 -11.76 9.54
CA TYR A 365 20.77 -10.55 8.94
C TYR A 365 19.23 -10.58 8.87
N TYR A 366 18.63 -11.62 8.30
CA TYR A 366 17.16 -11.69 8.19
C TYR A 366 16.46 -11.79 9.55
N LYS A 367 17.00 -12.56 10.50
CA LYS A 367 16.39 -12.68 11.83
C LYS A 367 16.48 -11.37 12.63
N THR A 368 17.65 -10.75 12.70
CA THR A 368 17.87 -9.54 13.50
C THR A 368 17.15 -8.32 12.94
N GLN A 369 16.92 -8.28 11.63
CA GLN A 369 16.30 -7.13 10.95
C GLN A 369 14.78 -7.28 10.74
N SER A 370 14.21 -8.45 11.03
CA SER A 370 12.75 -8.71 10.95
C SER A 370 11.97 -8.02 12.05
N CYS A 371 10.92 -7.26 11.68
CA CYS A 371 10.15 -6.48 12.64
C CYS A 371 9.19 -7.29 13.52
N LYS A 372 8.96 -8.57 13.21
CA LYS A 372 8.27 -9.54 14.08
C LYS A 372 8.79 -9.50 15.53
N TYR A 373 10.10 -9.48 15.72
CA TYR A 373 10.72 -9.51 17.05
C TYR A 373 10.62 -8.18 17.79
N ALA A 374 10.28 -7.10 17.09
CA ALA A 374 10.14 -5.75 17.63
C ALA A 374 8.72 -5.46 18.14
N LEU A 375 7.73 -6.30 17.82
CA LEU A 375 6.31 -6.02 18.09
C LEU A 375 6.01 -5.76 19.58
N ASN A 376 6.62 -6.51 20.50
CA ASN A 376 6.41 -6.34 21.95
C ASN A 376 6.91 -5.00 22.49
N GLY A 377 7.89 -4.38 21.82
CA GLY A 377 8.47 -3.10 22.20
C GLY A 377 7.53 -1.92 21.90
N ILE A 378 6.56 -2.08 21.01
CA ILE A 378 5.67 -0.99 20.60
C ILE A 378 4.71 -0.63 21.74
N LYS A 379 4.77 0.64 22.19
CA LYS A 379 3.94 1.20 23.27
C LYS A 379 3.00 2.32 22.79
N VAL A 380 2.86 2.49 21.48
CA VAL A 380 1.93 3.45 20.86
C VAL A 380 0.97 2.70 19.95
N PRO A 381 -0.26 3.21 19.74
CA PRO A 381 -1.23 2.57 18.86
C PRO A 381 -0.66 2.33 17.47
N MET A 382 -0.73 1.10 16.99
CA MET A 382 -0.23 0.76 15.67
C MET A 382 -1.23 -0.13 14.91
N LEU A 383 -1.60 0.34 13.72
CA LEU A 383 -2.46 -0.39 12.80
C LEU A 383 -1.64 -1.05 11.70
N PHE A 384 -1.81 -2.36 11.52
CA PHE A 384 -1.31 -3.11 10.38
C PHE A 384 -2.42 -3.40 9.39
N ILE A 385 -2.16 -3.26 8.09
CA ILE A 385 -3.13 -3.57 7.03
C ILE A 385 -2.48 -4.52 6.03
N ASN A 386 -2.87 -5.79 6.06
CA ASN A 386 -2.34 -6.82 5.16
C ASN A 386 -3.49 -7.54 4.42
N THR A 387 -3.16 -8.26 3.36
CA THR A 387 -4.09 -9.07 2.57
C THR A 387 -3.63 -10.53 2.60
N LYS A 388 -4.57 -11.48 2.55
CA LYS A 388 -4.23 -12.91 2.50
C LYS A 388 -3.68 -13.34 1.13
N ASP A 389 -4.06 -12.64 0.07
CA ASP A 389 -3.65 -12.93 -1.32
C ASP A 389 -2.40 -12.13 -1.76
N ASP A 390 -1.68 -11.51 -0.82
CA ASP A 390 -0.46 -10.76 -1.14
C ASP A 390 0.58 -11.70 -1.79
N PRO A 391 0.98 -11.49 -3.06
CA PRO A 391 1.96 -12.34 -3.71
C PRO A 391 3.35 -12.21 -3.08
N LEU A 392 3.66 -11.05 -2.48
CA LEU A 392 4.94 -10.80 -1.83
C LEU A 392 4.93 -11.26 -0.38
N ILE A 393 3.82 -11.21 0.35
CA ILE A 393 3.81 -11.49 1.79
C ILE A 393 2.86 -12.65 2.07
N PRO A 394 3.36 -13.90 2.12
CA PRO A 394 2.51 -15.06 2.38
C PRO A 394 1.80 -14.92 3.73
N TYR A 395 0.52 -15.30 3.77
CA TYR A 395 -0.33 -15.19 4.96
C TYR A 395 0.31 -15.82 6.22
N ASP A 396 0.95 -16.98 6.06
CA ASP A 396 1.56 -17.74 7.16
C ASP A 396 2.81 -17.05 7.75
N THR A 397 3.33 -16.00 7.12
CA THR A 397 4.45 -15.20 7.65
C THR A 397 3.99 -14.08 8.58
N ILE A 398 2.68 -13.86 8.73
CA ILE A 398 2.13 -12.81 9.59
C ILE A 398 2.10 -13.31 11.06
N PRO A 399 2.76 -12.61 12.00
CA PRO A 399 2.89 -13.02 13.39
C PRO A 399 1.62 -12.69 14.20
N MET A 400 0.55 -13.45 13.95
CA MET A 400 -0.77 -13.18 14.54
C MET A 400 -0.77 -13.24 16.06
N GLU A 401 0.00 -14.14 16.65
CA GLU A 401 0.03 -14.32 18.11
C GLU A 401 0.78 -13.18 18.79
N GLU A 402 1.91 -12.76 18.23
CA GLU A 402 2.65 -11.59 18.71
C GLU A 402 1.81 -10.32 18.63
N ILE A 403 1.02 -10.15 17.55
CA ILE A 403 0.09 -9.03 17.41
C ILE A 403 -1.01 -9.06 18.49
N LYS A 404 -1.64 -10.23 18.72
CA LYS A 404 -2.67 -10.39 19.77
C LYS A 404 -2.11 -10.21 21.18
N SER A 405 -0.82 -10.46 21.39
CA SER A 405 -0.19 -10.35 22.70
C SER A 405 0.03 -8.89 23.14
N ASN A 406 0.08 -7.93 22.22
CA ASN A 406 0.40 -6.54 22.53
C ASN A 406 -0.88 -5.66 22.57
N PRO A 407 -1.15 -4.94 23.69
CA PRO A 407 -2.35 -4.12 23.87
C PRO A 407 -2.41 -2.84 23.03
N PHE A 408 -1.41 -2.55 22.20
CA PHE A 408 -1.37 -1.39 21.31
C PHE A 408 -1.50 -1.74 19.82
N LEU A 409 -1.53 -3.03 19.46
CA LEU A 409 -1.48 -3.47 18.07
C LEU A 409 -2.86 -3.89 17.57
N VAL A 410 -3.19 -3.45 16.36
CA VAL A 410 -4.37 -3.88 15.62
C VAL A 410 -3.93 -4.33 14.24
N MET A 411 -4.34 -5.52 13.84
CA MET A 411 -4.19 -6.04 12.48
C MET A 411 -5.54 -6.02 11.79
N CYS A 412 -5.60 -5.34 10.65
CA CYS A 412 -6.69 -5.35 9.70
C CYS A 412 -6.29 -6.23 8.51
N LEU A 413 -6.80 -7.45 8.48
CA LEU A 413 -6.50 -8.43 7.45
C LEU A 413 -7.66 -8.50 6.44
N LEU A 414 -7.37 -8.16 5.19
CA LEU A 414 -8.31 -8.33 4.08
C LEU A 414 -8.16 -9.70 3.43
N GLU A 415 -9.24 -10.21 2.85
CA GLU A 415 -9.18 -11.46 2.09
C GLU A 415 -8.43 -11.29 0.77
N ALA A 416 -8.64 -10.17 0.07
CA ALA A 416 -8.07 -9.86 -1.22
C ALA A 416 -7.64 -8.39 -1.30
N GLY A 417 -6.67 -8.09 -2.15
CA GLY A 417 -6.09 -6.75 -2.32
C GLY A 417 -4.69 -6.76 -2.93
N GLY A 418 -4.01 -7.92 -2.97
CA GLY A 418 -2.62 -8.03 -3.41
C GLY A 418 -1.64 -7.16 -2.62
N HIS A 419 -0.49 -6.84 -3.23
CA HIS A 419 0.54 -6.01 -2.61
C HIS A 419 0.30 -4.53 -2.90
N LEU A 420 -0.29 -3.80 -1.94
CA LEU A 420 -0.70 -2.39 -2.02
C LEU A 420 -1.91 -2.10 -2.93
N GLY A 421 -2.56 -3.12 -3.51
CA GLY A 421 -3.74 -3.00 -4.36
C GLY A 421 -5.08 -2.93 -3.61
N LEU A 422 -5.09 -2.33 -2.41
CA LEU A 422 -6.20 -2.31 -1.44
C LEU A 422 -7.42 -1.47 -1.93
N MET A 423 -8.04 -1.85 -3.04
CA MET A 423 -9.16 -1.13 -3.65
C MET A 423 -10.48 -1.50 -2.96
N ASP A 424 -11.29 -0.48 -2.65
CA ASP A 424 -12.64 -0.68 -2.08
C ASP A 424 -13.64 -0.95 -3.21
N THR A 425 -13.91 0.06 -4.05
CA THR A 425 -14.76 -0.06 -5.26
C THR A 425 -14.44 1.07 -6.26
N PHE A 426 -14.15 0.73 -7.52
CA PHE A 426 -13.85 1.66 -8.62
C PHE A 426 -12.73 2.72 -8.34
N PHE A 427 -12.32 3.44 -9.39
CA PHE A 427 -11.08 4.25 -9.44
C PHE A 427 -10.98 5.47 -8.47
N GLN A 428 -11.92 5.72 -7.55
CA GLN A 428 -12.02 7.01 -6.84
C GLN A 428 -11.47 7.06 -5.41
N SER A 429 -11.58 6.02 -4.60
CA SER A 429 -10.95 5.95 -3.27
C SER A 429 -10.60 4.51 -2.92
N SER A 430 -9.38 4.29 -2.43
CA SER A 430 -8.95 2.95 -1.98
C SER A 430 -9.37 2.71 -0.53
N PHE A 431 -9.56 1.44 -0.16
CA PHE A 431 -9.80 1.07 1.25
C PHE A 431 -8.70 1.65 2.15
N LEU A 432 -7.46 1.56 1.68
CA LEU A 432 -6.27 2.14 2.30
C LEU A 432 -6.45 3.62 2.67
N GLU A 433 -6.88 4.44 1.73
CA GLU A 433 -7.09 5.88 1.93
C GLU A 433 -8.11 6.15 3.06
N ILE A 434 -9.20 5.38 3.08
CA ILE A 434 -10.30 5.56 4.04
C ILE A 434 -9.87 5.10 5.44
N VAL A 435 -9.33 3.89 5.57
CA VAL A 435 -8.93 3.33 6.87
C VAL A 435 -7.80 4.12 7.52
N VAL A 436 -6.84 4.61 6.74
CA VAL A 436 -5.76 5.49 7.23
C VAL A 436 -6.35 6.77 7.80
N ASN A 437 -7.26 7.43 7.07
CA ASN A 437 -7.88 8.66 7.52
C ASN A 437 -8.70 8.47 8.80
N ASP A 438 -9.53 7.43 8.86
CA ASP A 438 -10.35 7.11 10.03
C ASP A 438 -9.48 6.82 11.28
N PHE A 439 -8.42 6.02 11.12
CA PHE A 439 -7.51 5.71 12.21
C PHE A 439 -6.74 6.94 12.71
N LEU A 440 -6.22 7.77 11.80
CA LEU A 440 -5.55 9.03 12.19
C LEU A 440 -6.48 9.99 12.93
N ASN A 441 -7.75 10.09 12.51
CA ASN A 441 -8.73 10.91 13.21
C ASN A 441 -8.99 10.40 14.62
N HIS A 442 -9.04 9.07 14.82
CA HIS A 442 -9.12 8.49 16.16
C HIS A 442 -7.91 8.86 17.03
N LEU A 443 -6.69 8.77 16.49
CA LEU A 443 -5.47 9.11 17.25
C LEU A 443 -5.48 10.57 17.73
N ASN A 444 -6.04 11.50 16.96
CA ASN A 444 -6.05 12.93 17.29
C ASN A 444 -7.22 13.35 18.20
N ASN A 445 -8.33 12.60 18.20
CA ASN A 445 -9.50 12.92 19.00
C ASN A 445 -9.38 12.44 20.46
N LYS A 446 -8.38 11.62 20.80
CA LYS A 446 -7.98 11.33 22.18
C LYS A 446 -7.21 12.53 22.76
N LYS A 447 -7.94 13.56 23.17
CA LYS A 447 -7.46 14.61 24.08
C LYS A 447 -7.83 14.28 25.51
#